data_AF-A0A947PKW1-F1
#
_entry.id   AF-A0A947PKW1-F1
#
_cell.length_a   1.000
_cell.length_b   1.000
_cell.length_c   1.000
_cell.angle_alpha   90.00
_cell.angle_beta   90.00
_cell.angle_gamma   90.00
#
_symmetry.space_group_name_H-M   'P 1'
#
loop_
_entity.id
_entity.type
_entity.pdbx_description
1 polymer ?
#
loop_
_entity_poly.entity_id
_entity_poly.type
_entity_poly.pdbx_seq_one_letter_code
_entity_poly.pdbx_strand_id
1 'polypeptide(L)'
;YLKSKGVKESDIDEKYTPFGHSDYQTIVADIKKFSAGGKTAVVSTINGDSNVPFYKELGNAGLKAKDVPVVAFSVGEEELRGVDTKPLVGHLAAWNYFMSIKNPTNTAFIKKWSDYAKAKKLPGADKPLTNDPMEATYIGINMWKQAVEKAKSTDTDKVIAAMAGQTFKAPSGITSMMDKKNHHLHKSVFIGEIKADGQFNVVWKTPGPVKAMPWSPFIEGNASKPDEPVKK
;
A
#
# COMPACT_ATOMS: atom_id res chain seq x y z
N TYR A 1 -19.46 -1.09 -2.19
CA TYR A 1 -18.86 -1.56 -3.47
C TYR A 1 -19.28 -2.99 -3.82
N LEU A 2 -19.01 -4.01 -2.99
CA LEU A 2 -19.27 -5.42 -3.34
C LEU A 2 -20.75 -5.69 -3.68
N LYS A 3 -21.69 -5.11 -2.93
CA LYS A 3 -23.14 -5.13 -3.25
C LYS A 3 -23.45 -4.62 -4.66
N SER A 4 -22.81 -3.52 -5.08
CA SER A 4 -22.96 -2.96 -6.44
C SER A 4 -22.38 -3.85 -7.55
N LYS A 5 -21.59 -4.87 -7.17
CA LYS A 5 -21.07 -5.90 -8.06
C LYS A 5 -21.88 -7.22 -7.98
N GLY A 6 -23.01 -7.22 -7.26
CA GLY A 6 -23.90 -8.37 -7.14
C GLY A 6 -23.54 -9.37 -6.05
N VAL A 7 -22.56 -9.06 -5.19
CA VAL A 7 -22.26 -9.88 -4.00
C VAL A 7 -23.39 -9.70 -2.99
N LYS A 8 -24.00 -10.81 -2.54
CA LYS A 8 -25.12 -10.78 -1.59
C LYS A 8 -24.62 -10.45 -0.19
N GLU A 9 -25.48 -9.88 0.64
CA GLU A 9 -25.12 -9.58 2.03
C GLU A 9 -24.76 -10.84 2.83
N SER A 10 -25.43 -11.96 2.55
CA SER A 10 -25.11 -13.26 3.16
C SER A 10 -23.71 -13.77 2.81
N ASP A 11 -23.11 -13.23 1.75
CA ASP A 11 -21.80 -13.65 1.24
C ASP A 11 -20.70 -12.65 1.66
N ILE A 12 -20.97 -11.79 2.65
CA ILE A 12 -20.04 -10.80 3.21
C ILE A 12 -19.98 -11.00 4.73
N ASP A 13 -18.77 -11.13 5.27
CA ASP A 13 -18.50 -11.10 6.71
C ASP A 13 -17.48 -10.01 7.00
N GLU A 14 -17.72 -9.22 8.05
CA GLU A 14 -16.88 -8.09 8.45
C GLU A 14 -16.47 -8.23 9.92
N LYS A 15 -15.17 -8.16 10.17
CA LYS A 15 -14.58 -8.23 11.52
C LYS A 15 -13.69 -7.03 11.74
N TYR A 16 -13.80 -6.43 12.93
CA TYR A 16 -13.00 -5.30 13.34
C TYR A 16 -12.24 -5.65 14.60
N THR A 17 -10.97 -5.26 14.65
CA THR A 17 -10.11 -5.41 15.82
C THR A 17 -9.56 -4.04 16.20
N PRO A 18 -9.36 -3.76 17.50
CA PRO A 18 -8.68 -2.53 17.92
C PRO A 18 -7.21 -2.57 17.53
N PHE A 19 -6.58 -1.39 17.45
CA PHE A 19 -5.12 -1.32 17.31
C PHE A 19 -4.41 -2.08 18.43
N GLY A 20 -3.32 -2.78 18.10
CA GLY A 20 -2.57 -3.59 19.04
C GLY A 20 -3.21 -4.95 19.35
N HIS A 21 -4.36 -5.28 18.77
CA HIS A 21 -4.94 -6.61 18.89
C HIS A 21 -4.00 -7.67 18.33
N SER A 22 -3.87 -8.79 19.05
CA SER A 22 -2.92 -9.86 18.77
C SER A 22 -3.51 -11.28 18.78
N ASP A 23 -4.76 -11.46 19.23
CA ASP A 23 -5.39 -12.79 19.33
C ASP A 23 -6.33 -13.05 18.15
N TYR A 24 -5.77 -13.58 17.07
CA TYR A 24 -6.49 -13.80 15.82
C TYR A 24 -7.06 -15.22 15.65
N GLN A 25 -6.95 -16.09 16.67
CA GLN A 25 -7.33 -17.50 16.53
C GLN A 25 -8.80 -17.66 16.13
N THR A 26 -9.70 -16.95 16.83
CA THR A 26 -11.13 -16.99 16.52
C THR A 26 -11.44 -16.41 15.15
N ILE A 27 -10.82 -15.29 14.76
CA ILE A 27 -11.06 -14.66 13.46
C ILE A 27 -10.59 -15.56 12.30
N VAL A 28 -9.42 -16.19 12.44
CA VAL A 28 -8.91 -17.11 11.42
C VAL A 28 -9.77 -18.38 11.35
N ALA A 29 -10.26 -18.88 12.48
CA ALA A 29 -11.22 -20.00 12.50
C ALA A 29 -12.56 -19.61 11.82
N ASP A 30 -13.05 -18.39 12.05
CA ASP A 30 -14.25 -17.85 11.40
C ASP A 30 -14.06 -17.73 9.88
N ILE A 31 -12.92 -17.21 9.41
CA ILE A 31 -12.57 -17.16 7.98
C ILE A 31 -12.61 -18.56 7.38
N LYS A 32 -12.00 -19.54 8.04
CA LYS A 32 -11.97 -20.93 7.58
C LYS A 32 -13.38 -21.51 7.50
N LYS A 33 -14.20 -21.29 8.53
CA LYS A 33 -15.61 -21.73 8.56
C LYS A 33 -16.43 -21.09 7.44
N PHE A 34 -16.29 -19.78 7.25
CA PHE A 34 -16.98 -19.03 6.20
C PHE A 34 -16.58 -19.55 4.80
N SER A 35 -15.29 -19.83 4.59
CA SER A 35 -14.77 -20.35 3.32
C SER A 35 -15.29 -21.74 2.93
N ALA A 36 -15.84 -22.51 3.87
CA ALA A 36 -16.52 -23.75 3.55
C ALA A 36 -17.85 -23.55 2.80
N GLY A 37 -18.43 -22.34 2.84
CA GLY A 37 -19.65 -21.99 2.12
C GLY A 37 -19.44 -21.66 0.63
N GLY A 38 -18.20 -21.42 0.20
CA GLY A 38 -17.89 -21.10 -1.19
C GLY A 38 -16.56 -20.40 -1.38
N LYS A 39 -16.26 -20.05 -2.65
CA LYS A 39 -15.04 -19.31 -3.00
C LYS A 39 -14.99 -17.99 -2.22
N THR A 40 -13.96 -17.86 -1.40
CA THR A 40 -13.83 -16.76 -0.45
C THR A 40 -12.49 -16.07 -0.66
N ALA A 41 -12.47 -14.76 -0.52
CA ALA A 41 -11.25 -13.96 -0.43
C ALA A 41 -11.35 -13.05 0.79
N VAL A 42 -10.22 -12.77 1.43
CA VAL A 42 -10.15 -11.85 2.57
C VAL A 42 -9.54 -10.53 2.11
N VAL A 43 -10.21 -9.43 2.42
CA VAL A 43 -9.66 -8.08 2.28
C VAL A 43 -9.18 -7.64 3.66
N SER A 44 -7.86 -7.56 3.84
CA SER A 44 -7.26 -7.14 5.11
C SER A 44 -6.88 -5.66 5.08
N THR A 45 -7.47 -4.91 6.00
CA THR A 45 -7.16 -3.51 6.32
C THR A 45 -6.55 -3.37 7.71
N ILE A 46 -6.02 -4.47 8.27
CA ILE A 46 -5.28 -4.46 9.54
C ILE A 46 -4.01 -3.64 9.35
N ASN A 47 -3.69 -2.78 10.32
CA ASN A 47 -2.59 -1.82 10.22
C ASN A 47 -1.53 -2.06 11.30
N GLY A 48 -0.30 -1.68 10.99
CA GLY A 48 0.84 -1.70 11.91
C GLY A 48 1.15 -3.10 12.46
N ASP A 49 1.60 -3.14 13.70
CA ASP A 49 2.11 -4.34 14.38
C ASP A 49 1.07 -5.46 14.50
N SER A 50 -0.23 -5.13 14.43
CA SER A 50 -1.33 -6.10 14.43
C SER A 50 -1.33 -7.03 13.21
N ASN A 51 -0.63 -6.69 12.13
CA ASN A 51 -0.48 -7.59 10.98
C ASN A 51 0.32 -8.84 11.34
N VAL A 52 1.40 -8.70 12.09
CA VAL A 52 2.30 -9.81 12.44
C VAL A 52 1.56 -11.00 13.07
N PRO A 53 0.77 -10.83 14.17
CA PRO A 53 0.04 -11.94 14.77
C PRO A 53 -1.08 -12.49 13.86
N PHE A 54 -1.76 -11.65 13.07
CA PHE A 54 -2.77 -12.13 12.11
C PHE A 54 -2.17 -13.07 11.07
N TYR A 55 -1.08 -12.66 10.43
CA TYR A 55 -0.40 -13.48 9.41
C TYR A 55 0.27 -14.72 10.00
N LYS A 56 0.82 -14.61 11.22
CA LYS A 56 1.33 -15.78 11.94
C LYS A 56 0.23 -16.80 12.18
N GLU A 57 -0.94 -16.37 12.66
CA GLU A 57 -2.06 -17.27 12.93
C GLU A 57 -2.66 -17.86 11.64
N LEU A 58 -2.73 -17.06 10.58
CA LEU A 58 -3.13 -17.52 9.25
C LEU A 58 -2.22 -18.65 8.74
N GLY A 59 -0.90 -18.50 8.91
CA GLY A 59 0.08 -19.53 8.64
C GLY A 59 -0.09 -20.78 9.51
N ASN A 60 -0.29 -20.60 10.82
CA ASN A 60 -0.50 -21.70 11.78
C ASN A 60 -1.76 -22.52 11.44
N ALA A 61 -2.84 -21.85 11.04
CA ALA A 61 -4.10 -22.50 10.65
C ALA A 61 -4.00 -23.24 9.30
N GLY A 62 -2.89 -23.05 8.58
CA GLY A 62 -2.63 -23.66 7.28
C GLY A 62 -3.54 -23.13 6.17
N LEU A 63 -4.06 -21.91 6.30
CA LEU A 63 -4.96 -21.30 5.33
C LEU A 63 -4.14 -20.75 4.16
N LYS A 64 -4.03 -21.53 3.08
CA LYS A 64 -3.18 -21.19 1.93
C LYS A 64 -3.88 -20.20 1.00
N ALA A 65 -3.11 -19.34 0.35
CA ALA A 65 -3.63 -18.37 -0.61
C ALA A 65 -4.41 -18.98 -1.79
N LYS A 66 -4.07 -20.22 -2.19
CA LYS A 66 -4.79 -20.95 -3.24
C LYS A 66 -6.21 -21.36 -2.83
N ASP A 67 -6.45 -21.48 -1.53
CA ASP A 67 -7.73 -21.90 -0.96
C ASP A 67 -8.54 -20.66 -0.58
N VAL A 68 -7.93 -19.72 0.15
CA VAL A 68 -8.50 -18.42 0.51
C VAL A 68 -7.43 -17.33 0.35
N PRO A 69 -7.39 -16.61 -0.79
CA PRO A 69 -6.45 -15.51 -0.97
C PRO A 69 -6.77 -14.39 0.01
N VAL A 70 -5.72 -13.84 0.63
CA VAL A 70 -5.81 -12.65 1.47
C VAL A 70 -5.12 -11.53 0.71
N VAL A 71 -5.81 -10.41 0.54
CA VAL A 71 -5.26 -9.19 -0.05
C VAL A 71 -5.07 -8.15 1.05
N ALA A 72 -3.82 -7.78 1.34
CA ALA A 72 -3.47 -6.75 2.31
C ALA A 72 -3.36 -5.37 1.64
N PHE A 73 -3.83 -4.34 2.34
CA PHE A 73 -3.60 -2.93 1.97
C PHE A 73 -2.60 -2.23 2.89
N SER A 74 -2.02 -2.95 3.85
CA SER A 74 -1.21 -2.36 4.93
C SER A 74 -0.12 -3.32 5.45
N VAL A 75 0.39 -4.21 4.59
CA VAL A 75 1.59 -5.04 4.84
C VAL A 75 2.59 -4.88 3.72
N GLY A 76 3.82 -4.47 4.04
CA GLY A 76 4.94 -4.36 3.11
C GLY A 76 6.16 -5.16 3.55
N GLU A 77 7.29 -4.90 2.88
CA GLU A 77 8.55 -5.61 3.06
C GLU A 77 9.11 -5.50 4.49
N GLU A 78 8.88 -4.38 5.17
CA GLU A 78 9.33 -4.17 6.56
C GLU A 78 8.52 -5.02 7.56
N GLU A 79 7.20 -5.07 7.44
CA GLU A 79 6.37 -5.91 8.32
C GLU A 79 6.68 -7.40 8.11
N LEU A 80 6.89 -7.82 6.86
CA LEU A 80 7.22 -9.21 6.53
C LEU A 80 8.61 -9.65 7.02
N ARG A 81 9.54 -8.73 7.27
CA ARG A 81 10.86 -9.05 7.83
C ARG A 81 10.77 -9.77 9.18
N GLY A 82 9.74 -9.47 9.96
CA GLY A 82 9.52 -10.04 11.30
C GLY A 82 8.75 -11.35 11.33
N VAL A 83 8.37 -11.93 10.18
CA VAL A 83 7.45 -13.07 10.08
C VAL A 83 8.08 -14.21 9.29
N ASP A 84 7.75 -15.46 9.62
CA ASP A 84 8.00 -16.58 8.69
C ASP A 84 7.07 -16.45 7.50
N THR A 85 7.62 -16.08 6.36
CA THR A 85 6.88 -15.79 5.13
C THR A 85 6.54 -17.04 4.32
N LYS A 86 7.11 -18.22 4.64
CA LYS A 86 6.84 -19.45 3.88
C LYS A 86 5.37 -19.86 3.88
N PRO A 87 4.63 -19.80 5.01
CA PRO A 87 3.19 -20.08 5.00
C PRO A 87 2.37 -19.01 4.28
N LEU A 88 2.95 -17.83 4.03
CA LEU A 88 2.28 -16.68 3.43
C LEU A 88 2.47 -16.57 1.92
N VAL A 89 3.25 -17.47 1.32
CA VAL A 89 3.50 -17.48 -0.13
C VAL A 89 2.17 -17.56 -0.88
N GLY A 90 2.02 -16.68 -1.87
CA GLY A 90 0.80 -16.61 -2.67
C GLY A 90 -0.23 -15.59 -2.18
N HIS A 91 -0.16 -15.16 -0.90
CA HIS A 91 -1.05 -14.09 -0.43
C HIS A 91 -0.65 -12.77 -1.09
N LEU A 92 -1.61 -11.86 -1.20
CA LEU A 92 -1.47 -10.67 -2.03
C LEU A 92 -1.34 -9.41 -1.17
N ALA A 93 -0.64 -8.42 -1.69
CA ALA A 93 -0.68 -7.05 -1.22
C ALA A 93 -0.97 -6.09 -2.37
N ALA A 94 -1.70 -5.03 -2.09
CA ALA A 94 -2.00 -3.96 -3.05
C ALA A 94 -1.33 -2.66 -2.59
N TRP A 95 -0.39 -2.16 -3.39
CA TRP A 95 0.42 -0.98 -3.08
C TRP A 95 0.69 -0.13 -4.33
N ASN A 96 1.29 1.05 -4.17
CA ASN A 96 1.73 1.87 -5.30
C ASN A 96 3.19 1.58 -5.71
N TYR A 97 3.94 0.82 -4.91
CA TYR A 97 5.33 0.45 -5.10
C TYR A 97 5.67 -0.86 -4.38
N PHE A 98 6.62 -1.61 -4.94
CA PHE A 98 7.31 -2.73 -4.30
C PHE A 98 8.81 -2.62 -4.56
N MET A 99 9.64 -2.96 -3.57
CA MET A 99 11.10 -2.96 -3.69
C MET A 99 11.60 -3.85 -4.83
N SER A 100 10.89 -4.94 -5.12
CA SER A 100 11.26 -5.92 -6.14
C SER A 100 11.12 -5.43 -7.59
N ILE A 101 10.50 -4.25 -7.83
CA ILE A 101 10.29 -3.71 -9.17
C ILE A 101 11.64 -3.46 -9.86
N LYS A 102 11.82 -4.00 -11.07
CA LYS A 102 13.07 -3.84 -11.83
C LYS A 102 13.01 -2.65 -12.77
N ASN A 103 13.68 -1.55 -12.42
CA ASN A 103 13.96 -0.44 -13.32
C ASN A 103 15.13 0.40 -12.78
N PRO A 104 15.80 1.22 -13.61
CA PRO A 104 16.97 2.01 -13.18
C PRO A 104 16.67 3.02 -12.05
N THR A 105 15.47 3.60 -12.03
CA THR A 105 15.07 4.58 -11.00
C THR A 105 14.92 3.88 -9.64
N ASN A 106 14.34 2.68 -9.60
CA ASN A 106 14.25 1.90 -8.37
C ASN A 106 15.62 1.45 -7.88
N THR A 107 16.47 0.94 -8.78
CA THR A 107 17.84 0.51 -8.42
C THR A 107 18.62 1.65 -7.77
N ALA A 108 18.52 2.87 -8.30
CA ALA A 108 19.17 4.05 -7.72
C ALA A 108 18.57 4.42 -6.34
N PHE A 109 17.25 4.35 -6.18
CA PHE A 109 16.57 4.60 -4.92
C PHE A 109 16.99 3.61 -3.82
N ILE A 110 16.94 2.31 -4.11
CA ILE A 110 17.37 1.25 -3.20
C ILE A 110 18.83 1.41 -2.81
N LYS A 111 19.71 1.72 -3.78
CA LYS A 111 21.13 1.95 -3.50
C LYS A 111 21.32 3.14 -2.57
N LYS A 112 20.68 4.27 -2.85
CA LYS A 112 20.78 5.49 -2.03
C LYS A 112 20.32 5.23 -0.59
N TRP A 113 19.20 4.53 -0.42
CA TRP A 113 18.73 4.13 0.91
C TRP A 113 19.70 3.17 1.60
N SER A 114 20.16 2.14 0.89
CA SER A 114 21.10 1.15 1.45
C SER A 114 22.40 1.78 1.92
N ASP A 115 22.99 2.67 1.11
CA ASP A 115 24.21 3.40 1.46
C ASP A 115 23.99 4.27 2.71
N TYR A 116 22.86 4.99 2.77
CA TYR A 116 22.50 5.82 3.91
C TYR A 116 22.28 5.01 5.18
N ALA A 117 21.48 3.93 5.12
CA ALA A 117 21.17 3.08 6.26
C ALA A 117 22.44 2.47 6.87
N LYS A 118 23.37 2.00 6.03
CA LYS A 118 24.68 1.50 6.46
C LYS A 118 25.54 2.59 7.08
N ALA A 119 25.66 3.76 6.43
CA ALA A 119 26.47 4.87 6.94
C ALA A 119 25.95 5.40 8.29
N LYS A 120 24.63 5.38 8.50
CA LYS A 120 23.97 5.80 9.75
C LYS A 120 23.79 4.69 10.77
N LYS A 121 24.23 3.46 10.46
CA LYS A 121 24.09 2.27 11.32
C LYS A 121 22.65 2.08 11.81
N LEU A 122 21.69 2.26 10.89
CA LEU A 122 20.28 2.08 11.22
C LEU A 122 19.97 0.60 11.51
N PRO A 123 18.94 0.31 12.32
CA PRO A 123 18.44 -1.05 12.48
C PRO A 123 18.12 -1.71 11.13
N GLY A 124 18.59 -2.95 10.93
CA GLY A 124 18.40 -3.69 9.67
C GLY A 124 19.27 -3.23 8.50
N ALA A 125 20.30 -2.41 8.73
CA ALA A 125 21.19 -1.93 7.67
C ALA A 125 22.04 -3.03 6.99
N ASP A 126 22.12 -4.23 7.58
CA ASP A 126 22.71 -5.42 6.96
C ASP A 126 21.86 -5.94 5.80
N LYS A 127 20.52 -5.74 5.87
CA LYS A 127 19.55 -6.09 4.82
C LYS A 127 18.54 -4.95 4.62
N PRO A 128 18.97 -3.80 4.08
CA PRO A 128 18.08 -2.65 3.92
C PRO A 128 16.91 -2.98 3.00
N LEU A 129 15.70 -2.67 3.44
CA LEU A 129 14.50 -2.76 2.61
C LEU A 129 13.96 -1.37 2.32
N THR A 130 13.23 -1.25 1.22
CA THR A 130 12.35 -0.11 0.94
C THR A 130 10.91 -0.62 0.87
N ASN A 131 9.94 0.24 1.14
CA ASN A 131 8.52 -0.08 1.05
C ASN A 131 7.75 1.11 0.44
N ASP A 132 6.43 0.94 0.24
CA ASP A 132 5.57 1.95 -0.37
C ASP A 132 5.53 3.29 0.40
N PRO A 133 5.37 3.33 1.75
CA PRO A 133 5.43 4.59 2.49
C PRO A 133 6.75 5.36 2.33
N MET A 134 7.88 4.66 2.27
CA MET A 134 9.18 5.28 2.01
C MET A 134 9.24 5.88 0.61
N GLU A 135 8.72 5.18 -0.40
CA GLU A 135 8.62 5.68 -1.77
C GLU A 135 7.72 6.92 -1.87
N ALA A 136 6.57 6.90 -1.21
CA ALA A 136 5.64 8.03 -1.16
C ALA A 136 6.31 9.26 -0.52
N THR A 137 7.04 9.06 0.59
CA THR A 137 7.80 10.13 1.27
C THR A 137 8.90 10.67 0.36
N TYR A 138 9.61 9.79 -0.36
CA TYR A 138 10.65 10.19 -1.31
C TYR A 138 10.07 11.05 -2.44
N ILE A 139 8.93 10.68 -3.02
CA ILE A 139 8.25 11.50 -4.03
C ILE A 139 7.86 12.86 -3.42
N GLY A 140 7.19 12.86 -2.27
CA GLY A 140 6.65 14.07 -1.64
C GLY A 140 7.71 15.12 -1.35
N ILE A 141 8.84 14.73 -0.73
CA ILE A 141 9.94 15.65 -0.43
C ILE A 141 10.60 16.19 -1.71
N ASN A 142 10.75 15.37 -2.74
CA ASN A 142 11.32 15.84 -4.01
C ASN A 142 10.39 16.80 -4.76
N MET A 143 9.08 16.55 -4.76
CA MET A 143 8.10 17.50 -5.33
C MET A 143 8.06 18.80 -4.52
N TRP A 144 8.08 18.72 -3.18
CA TRP A 144 8.19 19.92 -2.34
C TRP A 144 9.44 20.75 -2.69
N LYS A 145 10.59 20.09 -2.84
CA LYS A 145 11.83 20.76 -3.27
C LYS A 145 11.63 21.46 -4.63
N GLN A 146 11.07 20.77 -5.63
CA GLN A 146 10.78 21.36 -6.94
C GLN A 146 9.84 22.57 -6.85
N ALA A 147 8.85 22.52 -5.96
CA ALA A 147 7.94 23.64 -5.72
C ALA A 147 8.65 24.84 -5.11
N VAL A 148 9.53 24.62 -4.12
CA VAL A 148 10.35 25.68 -3.52
C VAL A 148 11.26 26.32 -4.57
N GLU A 149 11.91 25.52 -5.40
CA GLU A 149 12.78 26.00 -6.49
C GLU A 149 11.98 26.82 -7.52
N LYS A 150 10.80 26.33 -7.91
CA LYS A 150 9.89 27.02 -8.84
C LYS A 150 9.34 28.33 -8.26
N ALA A 151 8.96 28.32 -6.98
CA ALA A 151 8.44 29.49 -6.27
C ALA A 151 9.54 30.50 -5.89
N LYS A 152 10.81 30.07 -5.91
CA LYS A 152 11.96 30.81 -5.35
C LYS A 152 11.69 31.27 -3.91
N SER A 153 10.99 30.43 -3.15
CA SER A 153 10.50 30.76 -1.82
C SER A 153 10.11 29.50 -1.06
N THR A 154 10.25 29.54 0.26
CA THR A 154 9.72 28.53 1.18
C THR A 154 8.39 28.94 1.80
N ASP A 155 7.82 30.08 1.36
CA ASP A 155 6.50 30.55 1.78
C ASP A 155 5.42 29.52 1.40
N THR A 156 4.58 29.15 2.37
CA THR A 156 3.64 28.03 2.26
C THR A 156 2.67 28.20 1.10
N ASP A 157 2.06 29.38 0.94
CA ASP A 157 1.06 29.61 -0.10
C ASP A 157 1.69 29.59 -1.50
N LYS A 158 2.88 30.18 -1.63
CA LYS A 158 3.64 30.13 -2.90
C LYS A 158 4.05 28.71 -3.26
N VAL A 159 4.48 27.92 -2.28
CA VAL A 159 4.87 26.51 -2.48
C VAL A 159 3.65 25.67 -2.85
N ILE A 160 2.52 25.84 -2.15
CA ILE A 160 1.26 25.15 -2.46
C ILE A 160 0.85 25.43 -3.92
N ALA A 161 0.82 26.69 -4.33
CA ALA A 161 0.50 27.05 -5.71
C ALA A 161 1.48 26.44 -6.73
N ALA A 162 2.77 26.36 -6.37
CA ALA A 162 3.80 25.78 -7.23
C ALA A 162 3.74 24.24 -7.33
N MET A 163 3.18 23.54 -6.34
CA MET A 163 3.03 22.08 -6.30
C MET A 163 2.05 21.54 -7.36
N ALA A 164 1.00 22.30 -7.70
CA ALA A 164 -0.04 21.88 -8.62
C ALA A 164 0.53 21.45 -9.99
N GLY A 165 0.21 20.23 -10.43
CA GLY A 165 0.60 19.70 -11.73
C GLY A 165 2.06 19.28 -11.86
N GLN A 166 2.86 19.31 -10.79
CA GLN A 166 4.22 18.78 -10.84
C GLN A 166 4.25 17.29 -11.14
N THR A 167 5.34 16.83 -11.75
CA THR A 167 5.56 15.42 -12.06
C THR A 167 6.86 14.92 -11.45
N PHE A 168 6.90 13.63 -11.12
CA PHE A 168 8.10 13.00 -10.60
C PHE A 168 8.23 11.58 -11.14
N LYS A 169 9.43 11.25 -11.67
CA LYS A 169 9.75 9.89 -12.10
C LYS A 169 9.95 9.02 -10.86
N ALA A 170 8.91 8.30 -10.46
CA ALA A 170 8.90 7.54 -9.21
C ALA A 170 9.75 6.26 -9.28
N PRO A 171 10.24 5.75 -8.14
CA PRO A 171 10.88 4.43 -8.05
C PRO A 171 10.04 3.28 -8.61
N SER A 172 8.71 3.39 -8.57
CA SER A 172 7.81 2.41 -9.22
C SER A 172 8.01 2.28 -10.74
N GLY A 173 8.72 3.23 -11.36
CA GLY A 173 8.91 3.31 -12.82
C GLY A 173 7.78 4.04 -13.55
N ILE A 174 6.72 4.45 -12.82
CA ILE A 174 5.60 5.22 -13.35
C ILE A 174 5.70 6.67 -12.85
N THR A 175 5.61 7.64 -13.77
CA THR A 175 5.63 9.05 -13.40
C THR A 175 4.39 9.41 -12.58
N SER A 176 4.61 9.86 -11.35
CA SER A 176 3.55 10.39 -10.50
C SER A 176 3.28 11.85 -10.83
N MET A 177 2.04 12.31 -10.64
CA MET A 177 1.64 13.70 -10.88
C MET A 177 0.84 14.24 -9.71
N MET A 178 1.22 15.41 -9.18
CA MET A 178 0.40 16.14 -8.23
C MET A 178 -0.85 16.64 -8.95
N ASP A 179 -2.03 16.30 -8.44
CA ASP A 179 -3.27 16.83 -9.01
C ASP A 179 -3.25 18.36 -9.02
N LYS A 180 -3.82 18.94 -10.07
CA LYS A 180 -3.77 20.39 -10.28
C LYS A 180 -4.65 21.18 -9.31
N LYS A 181 -5.56 20.49 -8.61
CA LYS A 181 -6.67 21.12 -7.91
C LYS A 181 -6.84 20.61 -6.50
N ASN A 182 -6.59 19.32 -6.22
CA ASN A 182 -6.95 18.71 -4.94
C ASN A 182 -5.79 18.20 -4.09
N HIS A 183 -4.55 18.49 -4.50
CA HIS A 183 -3.32 18.11 -3.80
C HIS A 183 -3.16 16.59 -3.53
N HIS A 184 -3.96 15.73 -4.19
CA HIS A 184 -3.73 14.30 -4.15
C HIS A 184 -2.78 13.88 -5.26
N LEU A 185 -1.99 12.84 -4.99
CA LEU A 185 -1.01 12.35 -5.94
C LEU A 185 -1.62 11.28 -6.83
N HIS A 186 -1.51 11.45 -8.15
CA HIS A 186 -1.78 10.38 -9.10
C HIS A 186 -0.63 9.39 -9.05
N LYS A 187 -0.90 8.16 -8.63
CA LYS A 187 0.11 7.10 -8.44
C LYS A 187 -0.28 5.83 -9.18
N SER A 188 0.72 5.02 -9.48
CA SER A 188 0.55 3.64 -9.93
C SER A 188 -0.15 2.77 -8.90
N VAL A 189 -0.79 1.67 -9.31
CA VAL A 189 -1.23 0.61 -8.39
C VAL A 189 -0.64 -0.71 -8.88
N PHE A 190 -0.18 -1.53 -7.94
CA PHE A 190 0.38 -2.85 -8.15
C PHE A 190 -0.33 -3.85 -7.24
N ILE A 191 -0.48 -5.08 -7.73
CA ILE A 191 -0.81 -6.25 -6.92
C ILE A 191 0.45 -7.12 -6.90
N GLY A 192 0.96 -7.38 -5.71
CA GLY A 192 2.14 -8.20 -5.46
C GLY A 192 1.76 -9.48 -4.73
N GLU A 193 2.33 -10.59 -5.14
CA GLU A 193 2.23 -11.89 -4.47
C GLU A 193 3.43 -12.08 -3.53
N ILE A 194 3.19 -12.43 -2.28
CA ILE A 194 4.25 -12.65 -1.28
C ILE A 194 5.12 -13.84 -1.72
N LYS A 195 6.43 -13.62 -1.71
CA LYS A 195 7.45 -14.64 -1.92
C LYS A 195 7.98 -15.16 -0.58
N ALA A 196 8.62 -16.33 -0.63
CA ALA A 196 9.18 -16.97 0.55
C ALA A 196 10.29 -16.16 1.24
N ASP A 197 10.88 -15.16 0.55
CA ASP A 197 11.91 -14.26 1.07
C ASP A 197 11.34 -12.92 1.61
N GLY A 198 10.01 -12.81 1.75
CA GLY A 198 9.34 -11.59 2.25
C GLY A 198 9.30 -10.43 1.26
N GLN A 199 9.73 -10.66 0.02
CA GLN A 199 9.56 -9.73 -1.10
C GLN A 199 8.28 -10.07 -1.87
N PHE A 200 7.94 -9.23 -2.85
CA PHE A 200 6.75 -9.43 -3.67
C PHE A 200 7.09 -9.78 -5.13
N ASN A 201 6.30 -10.65 -5.74
CA ASN A 201 6.25 -10.83 -7.20
C ASN A 201 5.09 -10.00 -7.74
N VAL A 202 5.35 -9.04 -8.63
CA VAL A 202 4.29 -8.22 -9.22
C VAL A 202 3.49 -9.07 -10.21
N VAL A 203 2.22 -9.32 -9.90
CA VAL A 203 1.30 -10.12 -10.73
C VAL A 203 0.34 -9.25 -11.54
N TRP A 204 0.13 -7.99 -11.13
CA TRP A 204 -0.65 -7.02 -11.87
C TRP A 204 -0.17 -5.60 -11.59
N LYS A 205 -0.31 -4.71 -12.56
CA LYS A 205 -0.03 -3.28 -12.40
C LYS A 205 -0.90 -2.42 -13.32
N THR A 206 -1.08 -1.16 -12.93
CA THR A 206 -1.70 -0.15 -13.80
C THR A 206 -0.78 0.21 -14.98
N PRO A 207 -1.33 0.58 -16.14
CA PRO A 207 -0.54 1.01 -17.30
C PRO A 207 0.14 2.37 -17.10
N GLY A 208 -0.37 3.17 -16.17
CA GLY A 208 0.12 4.50 -15.83
C GLY A 208 -0.37 4.92 -14.43
N PRO A 209 -0.22 6.20 -14.05
CA PRO A 209 -0.74 6.68 -12.78
C PRO A 209 -2.27 6.69 -12.82
N VAL A 210 -2.89 6.21 -11.75
CA VAL A 210 -4.33 6.32 -11.53
C VAL A 210 -4.62 7.73 -11.05
N LYS A 211 -5.59 8.39 -11.70
CA LYS A 211 -6.08 9.69 -11.24
C LYS A 211 -6.59 9.56 -9.81
N ALA A 212 -6.14 10.45 -8.93
CA ALA A 212 -6.61 10.48 -7.56
C ALA A 212 -8.11 10.84 -7.52
N MET A 213 -8.86 10.03 -6.80
CA MET A 213 -10.28 10.23 -6.52
C MET A 213 -10.46 10.19 -5.00
N PRO A 214 -10.41 11.35 -4.32
CA PRO A 214 -10.52 11.39 -2.85
C PRO A 214 -11.88 10.91 -2.36
N TRP A 215 -12.92 11.02 -3.18
CA TRP A 215 -14.28 10.62 -2.85
C TRP A 215 -14.67 9.36 -3.61
N SER A 216 -14.83 8.26 -2.89
CA SER A 216 -15.35 7.02 -3.47
C SER A 216 -16.84 7.17 -3.78
N PRO A 217 -17.30 6.89 -5.02
CA PRO A 217 -18.72 6.92 -5.38
C PRO A 217 -19.52 5.79 -4.71
N PHE A 218 -18.84 4.85 -4.04
CA PHE A 218 -19.45 3.70 -3.37
C PHE A 218 -19.70 3.93 -1.87
N ILE A 219 -19.39 5.12 -1.35
CA ILE A 219 -19.64 5.50 0.03
C ILE A 219 -20.79 6.51 0.03
N GLU A 220 -21.80 6.27 0.87
CA GLU A 220 -22.94 7.16 1.01
C GLU A 220 -22.49 8.58 1.40
N GLY A 221 -23.10 9.60 0.79
CA GLY A 221 -22.74 11.00 1.02
C GLY A 221 -21.48 11.49 0.29
N ASN A 222 -20.77 10.65 -0.46
CA ASN A 222 -19.63 11.08 -1.27
C ASN A 222 -20.01 11.52 -2.69
N ALA A 223 -21.15 11.06 -3.23
CA ALA A 223 -21.52 11.29 -4.62
C ALA A 223 -21.66 12.78 -5.00
N SER A 224 -21.95 13.66 -4.04
CA SER A 224 -22.08 15.10 -4.23
C SER A 224 -20.81 15.90 -3.90
N LYS A 225 -19.76 15.25 -3.39
CA LYS A 225 -18.53 15.94 -2.99
C LYS A 225 -17.67 16.22 -4.21
N PRO A 226 -17.21 17.47 -4.40
CA PRO A 226 -16.32 17.77 -5.50
C PRO A 226 -14.95 17.14 -5.26
N ASP A 227 -14.34 16.63 -6.33
CA ASP A 227 -12.94 16.17 -6.35
C ASP A 227 -11.94 17.34 -6.20
N GLU A 228 -12.39 18.53 -5.84
CA GLU A 228 -11.61 19.76 -5.70
C GLU A 228 -11.92 20.40 -4.34
N PRO A 229 -10.96 21.08 -3.68
CA PRO A 229 -11.19 21.77 -2.43
C PRO A 229 -12.30 22.80 -2.61
N VAL A 230 -13.35 22.70 -1.80
CA VAL A 230 -14.38 23.75 -1.71
C VAL A 230 -13.71 24.95 -1.05
N LYS A 231 -13.66 26.10 -1.74
CA LYS A 231 -13.20 27.34 -1.12
C LYS A 231 -14.07 27.61 0.10
N LYS A 232 -13.44 27.71 1.27
CA LYS A 232 -14.07 28.24 2.48
C LYS A 232 -14.12 29.76 2.39
#